data_AF-A0A950ADC6-F1
#
_entry.id   AF-A0A950ADC6-F1
#
_cell.length_a   1.000
_cell.length_b   1.000
_cell.length_c   1.000
_cell.angle_alpha   90.00
_cell.angle_beta   90.00
_cell.angle_gamma   90.00
#
_symmetry.space_group_name_H-M   'P 1'
#
loop_
_entity.id
_entity.type
_entity.pdbx_description
1 polymer ?
#
loop_
_entity_poly.entity_id
_entity_poly.type
_entity_poly.pdbx_seq_one_letter_code
_entity_poly.pdbx_strand_id
1 'polypeptide(L)'
;EALEAINEAEALAERFEQRVSCADLHRFRGVLLAAMAADETQIEASFCEAVRIAKEQKSVLLEKRAEATYAEYRRQQASGSGGRGVRLPLW
;
A
#
# COMPACT_ATOMS: atom_id res chain seq x y z
N GLU A 1 -5.25 -15.69 3.34
CA GLU A 1 -4.41 -15.91 2.13
C GLU A 1 -3.66 -14.66 1.66
N ALA A 2 -4.28 -13.68 0.98
CA ALA A 2 -3.49 -12.59 0.35
C ALA A 2 -2.76 -11.66 1.34
N LEU A 3 -3.38 -11.26 2.45
CA LEU A 3 -2.71 -10.47 3.50
C LEU A 3 -1.64 -11.26 4.25
N GLU A 4 -1.87 -12.57 4.45
CA GLU A 4 -0.87 -13.44 5.09
C GLU A 4 0.38 -13.55 4.23
N ALA A 5 0.22 -13.69 2.90
CA ALA A 5 1.33 -13.66 1.96
C ALA A 5 2.11 -12.34 1.99
N ILE A 6 1.44 -11.20 2.21
CA ILE A 6 2.14 -9.91 2.42
C ILE A 6 2.91 -9.91 3.73
N ASN A 7 2.31 -10.37 4.84
CA ASN A 7 3.00 -10.43 6.13
C ASN A 7 4.24 -11.34 6.06
N GLU A 8 4.14 -12.48 5.36
CA GLU A 8 5.27 -13.38 5.11
C GLU A 8 6.35 -12.69 4.26
N ALA A 9 5.95 -11.97 3.21
CA ALA A 9 6.87 -11.23 2.36
C ALA A 9 7.57 -10.08 3.10
N GLU A 10 6.87 -9.37 3.98
CA GLU A 10 7.44 -8.34 4.87
C GLU A 10 8.47 -8.96 5.82
N ALA A 11 8.13 -10.07 6.48
CA ALA A 11 9.05 -10.79 7.37
C ALA A 11 10.30 -11.31 6.63
N LEU A 12 10.15 -11.79 5.41
CA LEU A 12 11.26 -12.19 4.54
C LEU A 12 12.12 -10.97 4.14
N ALA A 13 11.49 -9.86 3.76
CA ALA A 13 12.20 -8.64 3.37
C ALA A 13 13.03 -8.07 4.52
N GLU A 14 12.49 -8.08 5.75
CA GLU A 14 13.23 -7.72 6.97
C GLU A 14 14.39 -8.67 7.22
N ARG A 15 14.15 -9.98 7.17
CA ARG A 15 15.16 -11.01 7.46
C ARG A 15 16.34 -10.99 6.49
N PHE A 16 16.10 -10.68 5.22
CA PHE A 16 17.11 -10.70 4.16
C PHE A 16 17.61 -9.30 3.77
N GLU A 17 17.24 -8.27 4.52
CA GLU A 17 17.54 -6.86 4.22
C GLU A 17 17.15 -6.44 2.78
N GLN A 18 16.15 -7.10 2.19
CA GLN A 18 15.63 -6.82 0.85
C GLN A 18 14.72 -5.60 0.88
N ARG A 19 15.27 -4.47 1.34
CA ARG A 19 14.55 -3.21 1.56
C ARG A 19 13.88 -2.71 0.30
N VAL A 20 14.49 -2.91 -0.87
CA VAL A 20 13.99 -2.39 -2.17
C VAL A 20 12.52 -2.74 -2.44
N SER A 21 12.02 -3.86 -1.90
CA SER A 21 10.63 -4.31 -2.10
C SER A 21 9.65 -3.82 -1.03
N CYS A 22 10.12 -3.31 0.11
CA CYS A 22 9.28 -2.98 1.27
C CYS A 22 8.22 -1.91 0.97
N ALA A 23 8.56 -0.88 0.18
CA ALA A 23 7.59 0.16 -0.19
C ALA A 23 6.41 -0.43 -0.99
N ASP A 24 6.68 -1.34 -1.93
CA ASP A 24 5.65 -1.98 -2.73
C ASP A 24 4.80 -2.96 -1.89
N LEU A 25 5.39 -3.64 -0.91
CA LEU A 25 4.65 -4.52 0.01
C LEU A 25 3.61 -3.75 0.82
N HIS A 26 3.99 -2.63 1.44
CA HIS A 26 3.05 -1.80 2.18
C HIS A 26 2.00 -1.16 1.26
N ARG A 27 2.37 -0.80 0.03
CA ARG A 27 1.41 -0.30 -0.97
C ARG A 27 0.38 -1.38 -1.31
N PHE A 28 0.81 -2.61 -1.57
CA PHE A 28 -0.10 -3.74 -1.82
C PHE A 28 -0.97 -4.07 -0.61
N ARG A 29 -0.42 -3.94 0.60
CA ARG A 29 -1.19 -4.09 1.85
C ARG A 29 -2.36 -3.11 1.90
N GLY A 30 -2.11 -1.83 1.62
CA GLY A 30 -3.15 -0.81 1.54
C GLY A 30 -4.21 -1.13 0.48
N VAL A 31 -3.80 -1.63 -0.69
CA VAL A 31 -4.75 -2.06 -1.74
C VAL A 31 -5.63 -3.22 -1.29
N LEU A 32 -5.06 -4.25 -0.68
CA LEU A 32 -5.82 -5.41 -0.20
C LEU A 32 -6.79 -5.01 0.93
N LEU A 33 -6.32 -4.22 1.89
CA LEU A 33 -7.15 -3.71 2.97
C LEU A 33 -8.34 -2.89 2.43
N ALA A 34 -8.10 -2.02 1.44
CA ALA A 34 -9.16 -1.27 0.78
C ALA A 34 -10.15 -2.18 0.04
N ALA A 35 -9.67 -3.23 -0.63
CA ALA A 35 -10.52 -4.19 -1.32
C ALA A 35 -11.43 -4.99 -0.37
N MET A 36 -10.99 -5.22 0.87
CA MET A 36 -11.77 -5.91 1.90
C MET A 36 -12.63 -4.96 2.75
N ALA A 37 -12.67 -3.66 2.42
CA ALA A 37 -13.32 -2.64 3.24
C ALA A 37 -12.87 -2.68 4.71
N ALA A 38 -11.56 -2.87 4.92
CA ALA A 38 -10.96 -2.81 6.25
C ALA A 38 -11.05 -1.39 6.83
N ASP A 39 -10.61 -1.25 8.09
CA ASP A 39 -10.62 0.03 8.78
C ASP A 39 -9.76 1.07 8.02
N GLU A 40 -10.31 2.27 7.83
CA GLU A 40 -9.68 3.37 7.10
C GLU A 40 -8.30 3.70 7.67
N THR A 41 -8.13 3.66 9.00
CA THR A 41 -6.83 3.94 9.62
C THR A 41 -5.77 2.90 9.26
N GLN A 42 -6.15 1.63 9.07
CA GLN A 42 -5.23 0.57 8.66
C GLN A 42 -4.83 0.71 7.19
N ILE A 43 -5.78 1.14 6.35
CA ILE A 43 -5.53 1.41 4.93
C ILE A 43 -4.59 2.59 4.78
N GLU A 44 -4.89 3.72 5.44
CA GLU A 44 -4.06 4.93 5.39
C GLU A 44 -2.67 4.70 5.99
N ALA A 45 -2.56 3.97 7.10
CA ALA A 45 -1.26 3.63 7.69
C ALA A 45 -0.38 2.86 6.71
N SER A 46 -0.95 1.92 5.95
CA SER A 46 -0.20 1.13 4.96
C SER A 46 0.32 2.00 3.81
N PHE A 47 -0.48 2.95 3.31
CA PHE A 47 -0.02 3.86 2.26
C PHE A 47 1.01 4.89 2.76
N CYS A 48 0.82 5.44 3.96
CA CYS A 48 1.79 6.34 4.58
C CYS A 48 3.15 5.65 4.75
N GLU A 49 3.14 4.39 5.18
CA GLU A 49 4.36 3.60 5.36
C GLU A 49 5.07 3.31 4.03
N ALA A 50 4.32 2.98 2.98
CA ALA A 50 4.86 2.82 1.63
C ALA A 50 5.59 4.08 1.13
N VAL A 51 4.98 5.26 1.31
CA VAL A 51 5.59 6.55 0.93
C VAL A 51 6.82 6.85 1.77
N ARG A 52 6.76 6.63 3.09
CA ARG A 52 7.89 6.84 4.02
C ARG A 52 9.10 6.01 3.59
N ILE A 53 8.91 4.72 3.36
CA ILE A 53 9.97 3.79 2.98
C ILE A 53 10.53 4.13 1.59
N ALA A 54 9.68 4.47 0.62
CA ALA A 54 10.14 4.89 -0.70
C ALA A 54 11.04 6.14 -0.64
N LYS A 55 10.69 7.11 0.21
CA LYS A 55 11.51 8.30 0.47
C LYS A 55 12.83 7.96 1.14
N GLU A 56 12.84 7.08 2.12
CA GLU A 56 14.07 6.61 2.79
C GLU A 56 15.02 5.89 1.84
N GLN A 57 14.45 5.14 0.89
CA GLN A 57 15.21 4.47 -0.16
C GLN A 57 15.66 5.40 -1.29
N LYS A 58 15.20 6.66 -1.28
CA LYS A 58 15.44 7.64 -2.35
C LYS A 58 14.99 7.15 -3.73
N SER A 59 13.94 6.33 -3.76
CA SER A 59 13.42 5.75 -4.99
C SER A 59 12.23 6.56 -5.51
N VAL A 60 12.51 7.42 -6.49
CA VAL A 60 11.48 8.28 -7.12
C VAL A 60 10.36 7.46 -7.76
N LEU A 61 10.68 6.27 -8.31
CA LEU A 61 9.68 5.40 -8.91
C LEU A 61 8.71 4.85 -7.86
N LEU A 62 9.23 4.33 -6.75
CA LEU A 62 8.41 3.76 -5.67
C LEU A 62 7.59 4.85 -4.97
N GLU A 63 8.17 6.03 -4.78
CA GLU A 63 7.49 7.18 -4.18
C GLU A 63 6.29 7.60 -5.02
N LYS A 64 6.49 7.86 -6.33
CA LYS A 64 5.41 8.24 -7.24
C LYS A 64 4.30 7.19 -7.32
N ARG A 65 4.67 5.90 -7.30
CA ARG A 65 3.70 4.81 -7.34
C ARG A 65 2.87 4.76 -6.07
N ALA A 66 3.51 4.85 -4.89
CA ALA A 66 2.82 4.86 -3.61
C ALA A 66 1.89 6.08 -3.46
N GLU A 67 2.37 7.27 -3.84
CA GLU A 67 1.59 8.51 -3.81
C GLU A 67 0.39 8.45 -4.76
N ALA A 68 0.56 7.94 -5.99
CA ALA A 68 -0.52 7.81 -6.96
C ALA A 68 -1.61 6.83 -6.48
N THR A 69 -1.22 5.67 -5.95
CA THR A 69 -2.19 4.72 -5.39
C THR A 69 -2.95 5.32 -4.20
N TYR A 70 -2.24 6.03 -3.30
CA TYR A 70 -2.87 6.65 -2.14
C TYR A 70 -3.82 7.79 -2.52
N ALA A 71 -3.42 8.64 -3.48
CA ALA A 71 -4.25 9.72 -3.98
C ALA A 71 -5.55 9.19 -4.61
N GLU A 72 -5.48 8.10 -5.37
CA GLU A 72 -6.66 7.47 -5.97
C GLU A 72 -7.58 6.87 -4.90
N TYR A 73 -7.02 6.23 -3.86
CA TYR A 73 -7.81 5.77 -2.71
C TYR A 73 -8.60 6.91 -2.08
N ARG A 74 -7.90 8.00 -1.71
CA ARG A 74 -8.51 9.20 -1.10
C ARG A 74 -9.59 9.82 -1.98
N ARG A 75 -9.36 9.85 -3.31
CA ARG A 75 -10.35 10.33 -4.28
C ARG A 75 -11.61 9.48 -4.31
N GLN A 76 -11.46 8.15 -4.30
CA GLN A 76 -12.59 7.22 -4.28
C GLN A 76 -13.39 7.32 -2.97
N GLN A 77 -12.72 7.50 -1.83
CA GLN A 77 -13.39 7.75 -0.55
C GLN A 77 -14.23 9.03 -0.58
N ALA A 78 -13.66 10.14 -1.07
CA ALA A 78 -14.36 11.42 -1.17
C ALA A 78 -15.56 11.38 -2.14
N SER A 79 -15.53 10.45 -3.11
CA SER A 79 -16.58 10.31 -4.12
C SER A 79 -17.78 9.47 -3.64
N GLY A 80 -17.80 9.03 -2.38
CA GLY A 80 -18.90 8.23 -1.81
C GLY A 80 -19.04 6.84 -2.42
N SER A 81 -18.03 6.33 -3.14
CA SER A 81 -18.05 5.01 -3.75
C SER A 81 -17.79 3.86 -2.76
N GLY A 82 -17.95 4.09 -1.45
CA GLY A 82 -17.66 3.14 -0.36
C GLY A 82 -18.41 1.80 -0.41
N GLY A 83 -19.31 1.59 -1.38
CA GLY A 83 -19.98 0.30 -1.64
C GLY A 83 -19.51 -0.46 -2.90
N ARG A 84 -18.62 0.11 -3.73
CA ARG A 84 -18.05 -0.57 -4.91
C ARG A 84 -16.55 -0.67 -4.72
N GLY A 85 -16.03 -1.89 -4.63
CA GLY A 85 -14.63 -2.19 -4.31
C GLY A 85 -13.65 -1.20 -4.94
N VAL A 86 -12.78 -0.66 -4.09
CA VAL A 86 -11.80 0.37 -4.46
C VAL A 86 -10.92 -0.19 -5.58
N ARG A 87 -11.02 0.39 -6.79
CA ARG A 87 -10.20 -0.03 -7.94
C ARG A 87 -8.90 0.76 -7.90
N LEU A 88 -7.93 0.23 -7.17
CA LEU A 88 -6.60 0.81 -7.10
C LEU A 88 -5.67 0.22 -8.17
N PRO A 89 -4.82 1.05 -8.79
CA PRO A 89 -3.82 0.56 -9.73
C PRO A 89 -2.79 -0.31 -9.01
N LEU A 90 -2.53 -1.50 -9.55
CA LEU A 90 -1.51 -2.41 -9.06
C LEU A 90 -0.10 -2.11 -9.62
N TRP A 91 -0.01 -1.32 -10.69
CA TRP A 91 1.19 -1.08 -11.50
C TRP A 91 1.92 0.23 -11.18
#